data_AF-A0AAV4ZYR7-F1
#
_entry.id   AF-A0AAV4ZYR7-F1
#
_cell.length_a   1.000
_cell.length_b   1.000
_cell.length_c   1.000
_cell.angle_alpha   90.00
_cell.angle_beta   90.00
_cell.angle_gamma   90.00
#
_symmetry.space_group_name_H-M   'P 1'
#
loop_
_entity.id
_entity.type
_entity.pdbx_description
1 polymer ?
#
loop_
_entity_poly.entity_id
_entity_poly.type
_entity_poly.pdbx_seq_one_letter_code
_entity_poly.pdbx_strand_id
1 'polypeptide(L)'
;MASAEEVNLNDSHPPHPNAIEAFEKVISHIKSAIVRSRHDWDKVVIVSFAHGREQHEPRMWSRAHGVDDHQLTTFDISKDLVLIRSGSVSYGTIIFGKLRIPAINDSEGEGFIHIRIHDPPNRGTQDVVFHSIFTEEGNRNADGHPTTWRAIHTKDTPLEFFNE
;
A
#
# COMPACT_ATOMS: atom_id res chain seq x y z
N MET A 1 -6.17 -2.56 -17.16
CA MET A 1 -4.88 -2.73 -16.46
C MET A 1 -3.87 -1.93 -17.26
N ALA A 2 -3.23 -0.93 -16.66
CA ALA A 2 -2.17 -0.16 -17.30
C ALA A 2 -0.84 -0.80 -16.90
N SER A 3 0.07 -1.05 -17.84
CA SER A 3 1.43 -1.52 -17.55
C SER A 3 2.34 -0.34 -17.22
N ALA A 4 3.45 -0.59 -16.51
CA ALA A 4 4.44 0.44 -16.17
C ALA A 4 4.99 1.17 -17.41
N GLU A 5 5.01 0.50 -18.56
CA GLU A 5 5.49 1.03 -19.84
C GLU A 5 4.54 2.06 -20.48
N GLU A 6 3.27 2.10 -20.06
CA GLU A 6 2.26 3.01 -20.61
C GLU A 6 1.96 4.22 -19.71
N VAL A 7 2.44 4.22 -18.46
CA VAL A 7 2.11 5.26 -17.47
C VAL A 7 3.34 6.10 -17.15
N ASN A 8 3.41 7.29 -17.75
CA ASN A 8 4.44 8.27 -17.41
C ASN A 8 4.09 8.94 -16.07
N LEU A 9 4.73 8.46 -14.99
CA LEU A 9 4.57 9.04 -13.66
C LEU A 9 5.38 10.33 -13.51
N ASN A 10 4.75 11.37 -12.97
CA ASN A 10 5.46 12.56 -12.54
C ASN A 10 6.45 12.26 -11.39
N ASP A 11 7.30 13.23 -11.05
CA ASP A 11 8.19 13.12 -9.90
C ASP A 11 7.40 13.07 -8.59
N SER A 12 7.95 12.39 -7.57
CA SER A 12 7.34 12.37 -6.24
C SER A 12 7.36 13.76 -5.61
N HIS A 13 6.21 14.22 -5.13
CA HIS A 13 6.09 15.52 -4.48
C HIS A 13 5.09 15.47 -3.30
N PRO A 14 5.12 16.47 -2.39
CA PRO A 14 4.10 16.60 -1.35
C PRO A 14 2.68 16.67 -1.94
N PRO A 15 1.66 16.18 -1.22
CA PRO A 15 0.31 16.15 -1.76
C PRO A 15 -0.28 17.56 -1.89
N HIS A 16 -0.89 17.82 -3.04
CA HIS A 16 -1.72 19.00 -3.26
C HIS A 16 -3.17 18.73 -2.79
N PRO A 17 -4.00 19.78 -2.56
CA PRO A 17 -5.36 19.62 -2.02
C PRO A 17 -6.22 18.58 -2.74
N ASN A 18 -6.21 18.57 -4.08
CA ASN A 18 -7.00 17.60 -4.86
C ASN A 18 -6.63 16.13 -4.57
N ALA A 19 -5.38 15.84 -4.25
CA ALA A 19 -4.95 14.48 -3.95
C ALA A 19 -5.37 14.08 -2.54
N ILE A 20 -5.26 15.00 -1.57
CA ILE A 20 -5.77 14.81 -0.21
C ILE A 20 -7.26 14.47 -0.28
N GLU A 21 -8.05 15.26 -1.02
CA GLU A 21 -9.48 15.00 -1.23
C GLU A 21 -9.73 13.63 -1.87
N ALA A 22 -8.94 13.23 -2.87
CA ALA A 22 -9.07 11.93 -3.51
C ALA A 22 -8.80 10.75 -2.55
N PHE A 23 -7.75 10.84 -1.73
CA PHE A 23 -7.42 9.83 -0.72
C PHE A 23 -8.43 9.80 0.43
N GLU A 24 -8.96 10.96 0.86
CA GLU A 24 -10.02 11.04 1.86
C GLU A 24 -11.29 10.30 1.41
N LYS A 25 -11.67 10.39 0.13
CA LYS A 25 -12.83 9.66 -0.41
C LYS A 25 -12.71 8.15 -0.25
N VAL A 26 -11.49 7.61 -0.26
CA VAL A 26 -11.23 6.16 -0.19
C VAL A 26 -10.61 5.73 1.13
N ILE A 27 -10.54 6.61 2.13
CA ILE A 27 -9.87 6.33 3.41
C ILE A 27 -10.45 5.09 4.11
N SER A 28 -11.78 4.92 4.07
CA SER A 28 -12.48 3.76 4.64
C SER A 28 -12.07 2.45 3.94
N HIS A 29 -11.92 2.48 2.62
CA HIS A 29 -11.46 1.34 1.83
C HIS A 29 -10.00 1.01 2.13
N ILE A 30 -9.13 2.01 2.24
CA ILE A 30 -7.72 1.83 2.62
C ILE A 30 -7.62 1.15 3.99
N LYS A 31 -8.31 1.70 5.01
CA LYS A 31 -8.31 1.13 6.37
C LYS A 31 -8.81 -0.32 6.37
N SER A 32 -9.89 -0.59 5.66
CA SER A 32 -10.44 -1.95 5.54
C SER A 32 -9.47 -2.89 4.82
N ALA A 33 -8.78 -2.43 3.78
CA ALA A 33 -7.81 -3.21 3.02
C ALA A 33 -6.56 -3.55 3.86
N ILE A 34 -6.08 -2.62 4.70
CA ILE A 34 -4.97 -2.85 5.65
C ILE A 34 -5.34 -3.98 6.61
N VAL A 35 -6.48 -3.85 7.30
CA VAL A 35 -6.93 -4.83 8.30
C VAL A 35 -7.18 -6.19 7.66
N ARG A 36 -7.86 -6.21 6.51
CA ARG A 36 -8.08 -7.45 5.76
C ARG A 36 -6.77 -8.10 5.34
N SER A 37 -5.84 -7.34 4.74
CA SER A 37 -4.54 -7.84 4.30
C SER A 37 -3.78 -8.45 5.48
N ARG A 38 -3.69 -7.73 6.60
CA ARG A 38 -3.07 -8.24 7.83
C ARG A 38 -3.64 -9.59 8.25
N HIS A 39 -4.97 -9.68 8.39
CA HIS A 39 -5.61 -10.92 8.82
C HIS A 39 -5.45 -12.07 7.82
N ASP A 40 -5.53 -11.78 6.52
CA ASP A 40 -5.40 -12.82 5.50
C ASP A 40 -3.98 -13.41 5.51
N TRP A 41 -2.94 -12.59 5.73
CA TRP A 41 -1.57 -13.08 5.90
C TRP A 41 -1.33 -13.77 7.25
N ASP A 42 -1.94 -13.30 8.34
CA ASP A 42 -1.86 -13.97 9.65
C ASP A 42 -2.53 -15.35 9.63
N LYS A 43 -3.68 -15.50 8.93
CA LYS A 43 -4.37 -16.80 8.79
C LYS A 43 -3.52 -17.84 8.09
N VAL A 44 -2.77 -17.45 7.06
CA VAL A 44 -1.92 -18.36 6.30
C VAL A 44 -0.85 -19.00 7.19
N VAL A 45 -0.38 -18.29 8.22
CA VAL A 45 0.52 -18.85 9.25
C VAL A 45 -0.16 -19.97 10.05
N ILE A 46 -1.44 -19.80 10.39
CA ILE A 46 -2.17 -20.72 11.28
C ILE A 46 -2.56 -22.02 10.55
N VAL A 47 -2.92 -21.96 9.27
CA VAL A 47 -3.31 -23.15 8.48
C VAL A 47 -2.11 -23.99 7.99
N SER A 48 -0.91 -23.42 7.99
CA SER A 48 0.33 -24.07 7.53
C SER A 48 0.82 -25.21 8.43
N PHE A 49 0.21 -25.42 9.61
CA PHE A 49 0.50 -26.58 10.46
C PHE A 49 -0.08 -27.90 9.94
N ALA A 50 -0.94 -27.89 8.91
CA ALA A 50 -1.68 -29.09 8.48
C ALA A 50 -1.26 -29.70 7.13
N HIS A 51 -0.90 -28.94 6.09
CA HIS A 51 -0.58 -29.51 4.77
C HIS A 51 0.38 -28.59 4.00
N GLY A 52 1.53 -29.12 3.56
CA GLY A 52 2.67 -28.40 2.97
C GLY A 52 2.39 -27.59 1.70
N ARG A 53 1.71 -26.45 1.84
CA ARG A 53 1.70 -25.34 0.89
C ARG A 53 2.86 -24.39 1.18
N GLU A 54 3.28 -23.68 0.13
CA GLU A 54 4.38 -22.71 0.14
C GLU A 54 4.27 -21.73 1.32
N GLN A 55 5.40 -21.51 1.98
CA GLN A 55 5.53 -20.73 3.20
C GLN A 55 5.34 -19.24 2.89
N HIS A 56 4.18 -18.69 3.21
CA HIS A 56 4.09 -17.25 3.46
C HIS A 56 4.57 -17.03 4.90
N GLU A 57 5.87 -16.81 5.09
CA GLU A 57 6.38 -16.43 6.41
C GLU A 57 5.63 -15.15 6.87
N PRO A 58 5.22 -15.01 8.16
CA PRO A 58 4.43 -13.88 8.71
C PRO A 58 4.99 -12.47 8.53
N ARG A 59 5.98 -12.29 7.66
CA ARG A 59 6.81 -11.10 7.55
C ARG A 59 6.11 -9.91 6.88
N MET A 60 5.01 -10.13 6.16
CA MET A 60 4.35 -9.05 5.40
C MET A 60 4.00 -7.84 6.27
N TRP A 61 3.41 -8.09 7.44
CA TRP A 61 3.04 -7.08 8.44
C TRP A 61 3.93 -7.16 9.70
N SER A 62 5.13 -7.72 9.59
CA SER A 62 6.04 -7.90 10.74
C SER A 62 6.34 -6.60 11.50
N ARG A 63 6.47 -5.47 10.80
CA ARG A 63 6.67 -4.15 11.42
C ARG A 63 5.47 -3.63 12.20
N ALA A 64 4.30 -4.22 12.00
CA ALA A 64 3.09 -3.99 12.80
C ALA A 64 2.98 -4.97 13.98
N HIS A 65 3.99 -5.78 14.26
CA HIS A 65 3.97 -6.70 15.40
C HIS A 65 3.80 -5.94 16.71
N GLY A 66 2.80 -6.33 17.51
CA GLY A 66 2.45 -5.65 18.76
C GLY A 66 1.59 -4.39 18.61
N VAL A 67 1.20 -4.02 17.38
CA VAL A 67 0.26 -2.93 17.08
C VAL A 67 -1.10 -3.52 16.78
N ASP A 68 -2.18 -3.02 17.39
CA ASP A 68 -3.54 -3.48 17.09
C ASP A 68 -4.10 -2.86 15.79
N ASP A 69 -5.20 -3.41 15.26
CA ASP A 69 -5.80 -2.97 13.99
C ASP A 69 -6.31 -1.53 14.04
N HIS A 70 -6.77 -1.09 15.21
CA HIS A 70 -7.23 0.28 15.40
C HIS A 70 -6.04 1.24 15.31
N GLN A 71 -4.92 0.94 15.97
CA GLN A 71 -3.68 1.70 15.90
C GLN A 71 -3.09 1.76 14.48
N LEU A 72 -3.19 0.67 13.70
CA LEU A 72 -2.77 0.68 12.29
C LEU A 72 -3.61 1.60 11.41
N THR A 73 -4.80 1.97 11.85
CA THR A 73 -5.78 2.73 11.07
C THR A 73 -6.10 4.11 11.66
N THR A 74 -5.33 4.61 12.64
CA THR A 74 -5.52 5.95 13.22
C THR A 74 -4.95 7.11 12.40
N PHE A 75 -4.32 6.84 11.26
CA PHE A 75 -3.75 7.88 10.40
C PHE A 75 -4.83 8.82 9.82
N ASP A 76 -4.38 10.02 9.46
CA ASP A 76 -5.16 11.11 8.87
C ASP A 76 -4.52 11.52 7.53
N ILE A 77 -5.30 11.61 6.44
CA ILE A 77 -4.72 11.86 5.10
C ILE A 77 -4.07 13.25 5.04
N SER A 78 -4.63 14.25 5.71
CA SER A 78 -4.09 15.62 5.67
C SER A 78 -2.72 15.74 6.35
N LYS A 79 -2.37 14.81 7.24
CA LYS A 79 -1.11 14.83 8.01
C LYS A 79 -0.13 13.74 7.60
N ASP A 80 -0.64 12.56 7.28
CA ASP A 80 0.16 11.35 7.11
C ASP A 80 0.37 10.97 5.65
N LEU A 81 -0.37 11.54 4.69
CA LEU A 81 -0.03 11.42 3.28
C LEU A 81 1.19 12.31 3.01
N VAL A 82 2.37 11.72 2.86
CA VAL A 82 3.63 12.49 2.81
C VAL A 82 4.08 12.78 1.39
N LEU A 83 3.85 11.86 0.45
CA LEU A 83 4.24 12.00 -0.94
C LEU A 83 3.17 11.41 -1.84
N ILE A 84 3.05 11.97 -3.04
CA ILE A 84 2.24 11.43 -4.12
C ILE A 84 3.03 11.39 -5.42
N ARG A 85 2.60 10.50 -6.31
CA ARG A 85 2.92 10.50 -7.74
C ARG A 85 1.66 10.22 -8.52
N SER A 86 1.58 10.71 -9.74
CA SER A 86 0.42 10.48 -10.60
C SER A 86 0.84 10.28 -12.05
N GLY A 87 0.03 9.51 -12.77
CA GLY A 87 0.18 9.31 -14.20
C GLY A 87 -1.19 9.24 -14.86
N SER A 88 -1.30 9.90 -16.01
CA SER A 88 -2.51 9.86 -16.82
C SER A 88 -2.62 8.52 -17.53
N VAL A 89 -3.84 7.98 -17.59
CA VAL A 89 -4.21 6.78 -18.34
C VAL A 89 -5.44 7.07 -19.20
N SER A 90 -5.76 6.19 -20.14
CA SER A 90 -6.87 6.38 -21.09
C SER A 90 -8.22 6.65 -20.45
N TYR A 91 -8.42 6.21 -19.20
CA TYR A 91 -9.70 6.32 -18.47
C TYR A 91 -9.55 7.01 -17.10
N GLY A 92 -8.61 7.95 -16.97
CA GLY A 92 -8.47 8.77 -15.77
C GLY A 92 -7.02 9.01 -15.36
N THR A 93 -6.80 9.14 -14.06
CA THR A 93 -5.49 9.34 -13.47
C THR A 93 -5.26 8.27 -12.41
N ILE A 94 -4.12 7.59 -12.49
CA ILE A 94 -3.65 6.74 -11.40
C ILE A 94 -2.86 7.65 -10.46
N ILE A 95 -3.18 7.57 -9.17
CA ILE A 95 -2.46 8.32 -8.14
C ILE A 95 -1.89 7.32 -7.14
N PHE A 96 -0.60 7.43 -6.91
CA PHE A 96 0.14 6.72 -5.90
C PHE A 96 0.34 7.63 -4.70
N GLY A 97 0.22 7.08 -3.49
CA GLY A 97 0.41 7.82 -2.24
C GLY A 97 1.31 7.05 -1.29
N LYS A 98 2.29 7.74 -0.71
CA LYS A 98 3.07 7.26 0.42
C LYS A 98 2.40 7.77 1.69
N LEU A 99 1.83 6.86 2.46
CA LEU A 99 1.07 7.14 3.66
C LEU A 99 1.83 6.63 4.88
N ARG A 100 2.09 7.51 5.84
CA ARG A 100 2.70 7.15 7.12
C ARG A 100 1.69 6.44 8.01
N ILE A 101 2.14 5.43 8.75
CA ILE A 101 1.38 4.78 9.82
C ILE A 101 1.96 5.25 11.17
N PRO A 102 1.32 6.20 11.88
CA PRO A 102 1.90 6.81 13.09
C PRO A 102 2.22 5.82 14.21
N ALA A 103 1.51 4.70 14.28
CA ALA A 103 1.74 3.67 15.29
C ALA A 103 3.03 2.86 15.06
N ILE A 104 3.67 3.00 13.91
CA ILE A 104 4.88 2.25 13.56
C ILE A 104 6.09 3.17 13.65
N ASN A 105 6.90 2.92 14.67
CA ASN A 105 8.23 3.50 14.85
C ASN A 105 9.12 2.47 15.56
N ASP A 106 9.69 1.56 14.78
CA ASP A 106 10.50 0.44 15.26
C ASP A 106 12.00 0.73 15.07
N SER A 107 12.86 -0.29 15.17
CA SER A 107 14.30 -0.13 14.93
C SER A 107 14.64 0.28 13.50
N GLU A 108 13.73 0.12 12.53
CA GLU A 108 13.87 0.59 11.15
C GLU A 108 13.28 2.01 10.95
N GLY A 109 12.77 2.63 12.02
CA GLY A 109 12.21 3.98 12.04
C GLY A 109 10.71 4.03 11.73
N GLU A 110 10.23 5.13 11.15
CA GLU A 110 8.82 5.32 10.80
C GLU A 110 8.34 4.28 9.75
N GLY A 111 7.09 3.86 9.86
CA GLY A 111 6.44 2.95 8.92
C GLY A 111 5.59 3.69 7.87
N PHE A 112 5.70 3.26 6.61
CA PHE A 112 4.94 3.81 5.49
C PHE A 112 4.31 2.69 4.66
N ILE A 113 3.11 2.92 4.15
CA ILE A 113 2.50 2.07 3.12
C ILE A 113 2.37 2.86 1.82
N HIS A 114 2.52 2.18 0.68
CA HIS A 114 2.26 2.81 -0.61
C HIS A 114 0.90 2.33 -1.12
N ILE A 115 0.06 3.27 -1.55
CA ILE A 115 -1.32 3.02 -1.95
C ILE A 115 -1.50 3.50 -3.38
N ARG A 116 -2.26 2.74 -4.18
CA ARG A 116 -2.69 3.14 -5.50
C ARG A 116 -4.20 3.38 -5.52
N ILE A 117 -4.60 4.52 -6.05
CA ILE A 117 -5.99 4.89 -6.30
C ILE A 117 -6.17 5.25 -7.78
N HIS A 118 -7.43 5.21 -8.23
CA HIS A 118 -7.80 5.61 -9.58
C HIS A 118 -8.85 6.73 -9.51
N ASP A 119 -8.53 7.88 -10.09
CA ASP A 119 -9.42 9.04 -10.24
C ASP A 119 -9.97 9.09 -11.68
N PRO A 120 -11.25 8.74 -11.92
CA PRO A 120 -11.84 8.74 -13.25
C PRO A 120 -12.04 10.17 -13.80
N PRO A 121 -12.07 10.37 -15.13
CA PRO A 121 -12.03 11.70 -15.77
C PRO A 121 -13.29 12.56 -15.53
N ASN A 122 -14.39 11.95 -15.07
CA ASN A 122 -15.66 12.63 -14.85
C ASN A 122 -15.92 12.78 -13.35
N ARG A 123 -15.36 13.84 -12.73
CA ARG A 123 -15.51 14.26 -11.31
C ARG A 123 -16.96 14.47 -10.81
N GLY A 124 -17.97 13.85 -11.42
CA GLY A 124 -19.39 13.94 -11.05
C GLY A 124 -20.24 12.68 -11.30
N THR A 125 -19.71 11.58 -11.86
CA THR A 125 -20.51 10.33 -12.04
C THR A 125 -19.84 9.06 -11.53
N GLN A 126 -18.52 9.04 -11.35
CA GLN A 126 -17.78 7.92 -10.76
C GLN A 126 -16.85 8.44 -9.68
N ASP A 127 -16.89 7.79 -8.52
CA ASP A 127 -16.04 8.14 -7.38
C ASP A 127 -14.61 7.61 -7.56
N VAL A 128 -13.67 8.22 -6.84
CA VAL A 128 -12.30 7.74 -6.73
C VAL A 128 -12.32 6.32 -6.16
N VAL A 129 -11.51 5.43 -6.74
CA VAL A 129 -11.51 4.01 -6.37
C VAL A 129 -10.15 3.62 -5.78
N PHE A 130 -10.17 2.99 -4.61
CA PHE A 130 -9.00 2.30 -4.06
C PHE A 130 -8.65 1.10 -4.94
N HIS A 131 -7.38 0.99 -5.34
CA HIS A 131 -6.91 -0.13 -6.16
C HIS A 131 -6.18 -1.16 -5.31
N SER A 132 -5.06 -0.77 -4.70
CA SER A 132 -4.18 -1.70 -3.98
C SER A 132 -3.21 -1.01 -3.04
N ILE A 133 -2.62 -1.83 -2.17
CA ILE A 133 -1.48 -1.50 -1.31
C ILE A 133 -0.28 -2.20 -1.92
N PHE A 134 0.85 -1.52 -2.00
CA PHE A 134 2.10 -2.10 -2.47
C PHE A 134 2.62 -3.15 -1.49
N THR A 135 2.99 -4.30 -2.04
CA THR A 135 3.77 -5.32 -1.37
C THR A 135 5.11 -5.47 -2.07
N GLU A 136 6.19 -5.33 -1.31
CA GLU A 136 7.52 -5.65 -1.79
C GLU A 136 7.77 -7.15 -1.64
N GLU A 137 7.98 -7.83 -2.77
CA GLU A 137 8.53 -9.19 -2.80
C GLU A 137 10.05 -9.11 -2.64
N GLY A 138 10.57 -9.61 -1.52
CA GLY A 138 12.00 -9.62 -1.25
C GLY A 138 12.72 -10.82 -1.87
N ASN A 139 13.82 -11.23 -1.23
CA ASN A 139 14.80 -12.16 -1.79
C ASN A 139 14.17 -13.44 -2.36
N ARG A 140 14.61 -13.86 -3.55
CA ARG A 140 14.23 -15.13 -4.15
C ARG A 140 15.13 -16.25 -3.64
N ASN A 141 14.56 -17.42 -3.37
CA ASN A 141 15.34 -18.62 -3.07
C ASN A 141 16.02 -19.18 -4.34
N ALA A 142 16.76 -20.28 -4.19
CA ALA A 142 17.45 -20.96 -5.29
C ALA A 142 16.50 -21.40 -6.43
N ASP A 143 15.23 -21.62 -6.12
CA ASP A 143 14.18 -22.03 -7.06
C ASP A 143 13.44 -20.83 -7.69
N GLY A 144 13.84 -19.60 -7.36
CA GLY A 144 13.27 -18.36 -7.89
C GLY A 144 12.00 -17.87 -7.20
N HIS A 145 11.57 -18.50 -6.11
CA HIS A 145 10.39 -18.10 -5.34
C HIS A 145 10.74 -17.01 -4.32
N PRO A 146 9.94 -15.93 -4.19
CA PRO A 146 10.14 -14.93 -3.16
C PRO A 146 10.01 -15.56 -1.76
N THR A 147 10.90 -15.15 -0.86
CA THR A 147 11.00 -15.68 0.51
C THR A 147 10.52 -14.68 1.56
N THR A 148 10.30 -13.44 1.15
CA THR A 148 9.86 -12.37 2.06
C THR A 148 8.88 -11.49 1.33
N TRP A 149 7.89 -11.01 2.07
CA TRP A 149 6.94 -10.00 1.61
C TRP A 149 6.90 -8.90 2.66
N ARG A 150 6.72 -7.64 2.25
CA ARG A 150 6.67 -6.50 3.15
C ARG A 150 5.66 -5.47 2.63
N ALA A 151 4.66 -5.15 3.46
CA ALA A 151 3.67 -4.10 3.17
C ALA A 151 4.03 -2.74 3.80
N ILE A 152 4.88 -2.74 4.83
CA ILE A 152 5.30 -1.53 5.56
C ILE A 152 6.76 -1.23 5.23
N HIS A 153 6.97 -0.15 4.50
CA HIS A 153 8.25 0.32 3.99
C HIS A 153 8.86 1.40 4.88
N THR A 154 10.14 1.69 4.65
CA THR A 154 10.86 2.76 5.35
C THR A 154 10.66 4.10 4.65
N LYS A 155 11.13 5.16 5.29
CA LYS A 155 11.05 6.52 4.75
C LYS A 155 11.74 6.67 3.39
N ASP A 156 12.81 5.93 3.16
CA ASP A 156 13.64 6.06 1.96
C ASP A 156 13.16 5.22 0.79
N THR A 157 12.23 4.27 1.00
CA THR A 157 11.63 3.49 -0.10
C THR A 157 10.92 4.42 -1.09
N PRO A 158 11.32 4.44 -2.37
CA PRO A 158 10.75 5.36 -3.35
C PRO A 158 9.30 4.98 -3.65
N LEU A 159 8.48 5.99 -3.94
CA LEU A 159 7.13 5.77 -4.44
C LEU A 159 7.24 5.47 -5.94
N GLU A 160 7.19 4.21 -6.31
CA GLU A 160 7.32 3.75 -7.69
C GLU A 160 6.01 3.18 -8.22
N PHE A 161 5.97 2.88 -9.51
CA PHE A 161 4.83 2.22 -10.11
C PHE A 161 4.72 0.78 -9.59
N PHE A 162 3.52 0.38 -9.18
CA PHE A 162 3.21 -1.01 -8.86
C PHE A 162 1.81 -1.40 -9.37
N ASN A 163 1.69 -2.67 -9.74
CA ASN A 163 0.53 -3.20 -10.44
C ASN A 163 -0.54 -3.85 -9.57
N GLU A 164 -0.18 -4.30 -8.36
CA GLU A 164 -0.97 -5.28 -7.55
C GLU A 164 -2.48 -5.06 -7.59
#